data_AF-A0A143QEB9-F1
#
_entry.id   AF-A0A143QEB9-F1
#
_cell.length_a   1.000
_cell.length_b   1.000
_cell.length_c   1.000
_cell.angle_alpha   90.00
_cell.angle_beta   90.00
_cell.angle_gamma   90.00
#
_symmetry.space_group_name_H-M   'P 1'
#
loop_
_entity.id
_entity.type
_entity.pdbx_description
1 polymer ?
#
loop_
_entity_poly.entity_id
_entity_poly.type
_entity_poly.pdbx_seq_one_letter_code
_entity_poly.pdbx_strand_id
1 'polypeptide(L)'
;MARDTGFPAADAENDFTRQRRRADVARLVGWLRRQPDDVNTILPFDEVVAALGKVGERHLGLQVIRVETIVGSVDRTRDFDRFFRPTSARIRERWQRLAAAQRRGEAMPPIQVYRIGGMHFVVDGHHRVSIAFAMHRTTIDAVVTEIITRISPEGITRRGDLLIKDHRRIFLSRVPLVGRAREAVQVTDPFDYAQLSESVEAWGFRLMQELGEFVDRGTVARRWFGEEYLPVVRMVRAAEILEDRTDAEAYLWMSRERYRLVREHVWNDEIVSELRQKALGKPNRTQ
;
A
#
# COMPACT_ATOMS: atom_id res chain seq x y z
N MET A 1 0.29 22.85 -27.18
CA MET A 1 -0.06 23.79 -26.08
C MET A 1 -1.24 24.63 -26.56
N ALA A 2 -2.31 24.74 -25.79
CA ALA A 2 -3.35 25.72 -26.11
C ALA A 2 -2.73 27.11 -25.92
N ARG A 3 -2.93 28.01 -26.89
CA ARG A 3 -2.50 29.41 -26.75
C ARG A 3 -3.39 30.05 -25.70
N ASP A 4 -2.80 30.59 -24.64
CA ASP A 4 -3.53 31.49 -23.73
C ASP A 4 -4.03 32.67 -24.57
N THR A 5 -5.32 32.94 -24.49
CA THR A 5 -5.99 34.02 -25.22
C THR A 5 -5.68 35.40 -24.64
N GLY A 6 -5.02 35.44 -23.48
CA GLY A 6 -4.71 36.67 -22.74
C GLY A 6 -5.89 37.16 -21.90
N PHE A 7 -7.04 36.50 -21.98
CA PHE A 7 -8.24 36.81 -21.19
C PHE A 7 -8.42 35.76 -20.09
N PRO A 8 -8.15 36.09 -18.80
CA PRO A 8 -8.13 35.11 -17.71
C PRO A 8 -9.42 34.29 -17.57
N ALA A 9 -10.58 34.88 -17.86
CA ALA A 9 -11.87 34.20 -17.79
C ALA A 9 -12.06 33.17 -18.91
N ALA A 10 -11.73 33.53 -20.16
CA ALA A 10 -11.83 32.63 -21.31
C ALA A 10 -10.81 31.48 -21.20
N ASP A 11 -9.59 31.79 -20.74
CA ASP A 11 -8.55 30.77 -20.53
C ASP A 11 -8.94 29.79 -19.40
N ALA A 12 -9.53 30.29 -18.31
CA ALA A 12 -10.07 29.44 -17.25
C ALA A 12 -11.23 28.55 -17.75
N GLU A 13 -12.09 29.06 -18.62
CA GLU A 13 -13.17 28.26 -19.21
C GLU A 13 -12.67 27.14 -20.13
N ASN A 14 -11.72 27.48 -20.99
CA ASN A 14 -11.08 26.52 -21.89
C ASN A 14 -10.33 25.42 -21.11
N ASP A 15 -9.65 25.79 -20.01
CA ASP A 15 -8.98 24.84 -19.13
C ASP A 15 -9.95 23.86 -18.49
N PHE A 16 -11.05 24.36 -17.92
CA PHE A 16 -12.05 23.51 -17.29
C PHE A 16 -12.59 22.48 -18.29
N THR A 17 -12.95 22.93 -19.49
CA THR A 17 -13.46 22.06 -20.55
C THR A 17 -12.41 21.03 -20.98
N ARG A 18 -11.14 21.42 -21.09
CA ARG A 18 -10.03 20.52 -21.41
C ARG A 18 -9.82 19.46 -20.33
N GLN A 19 -9.83 19.84 -19.05
CA GLN A 19 -9.63 18.90 -17.95
C GLN A 19 -10.77 17.90 -17.84
N ARG A 20 -12.02 18.35 -18.04
CA ARG A 20 -13.18 17.45 -18.08
C ARG A 20 -13.09 16.45 -19.23
N ARG A 21 -12.76 16.90 -20.45
CA ARG A 21 -12.52 15.99 -21.59
C ARG A 21 -11.43 14.97 -21.28
N ARG A 22 -10.34 15.36 -20.60
CA ARG A 22 -9.27 14.44 -20.18
C ARG A 22 -9.76 13.42 -19.15
N ALA A 23 -10.63 13.79 -18.22
CA ALA A 23 -11.25 12.88 -17.26
C ALA A 23 -12.16 11.86 -17.97
N ASP A 24 -13.00 12.32 -18.91
CA ASP A 24 -13.89 11.48 -19.70
C ASP A 24 -13.11 10.45 -20.55
N VAL A 25 -12.03 10.89 -21.21
CA VAL A 25 -11.13 10.01 -21.97
C VAL A 25 -10.43 9.00 -21.05
N ALA A 26 -9.94 9.42 -19.89
CA ALA A 26 -9.30 8.51 -18.92
C ALA A 26 -10.26 7.41 -18.44
N ARG A 27 -11.53 7.77 -18.23
CA ARG A 27 -12.59 6.83 -17.87
C ARG A 27 -12.86 5.81 -18.98
N LEU A 28 -12.96 6.26 -20.23
CA LEU A 28 -13.16 5.39 -21.40
C LEU A 28 -11.97 4.44 -21.60
N VAL A 29 -10.74 4.94 -21.48
CA VAL A 29 -9.52 4.13 -21.56
C VAL A 29 -9.47 3.10 -20.44
N GLY A 30 -9.82 3.48 -19.21
CA GLY A 30 -9.90 2.57 -18.07
C GLY A 30 -10.90 1.42 -18.32
N TRP A 31 -12.09 1.76 -18.81
CA TRP A 31 -13.12 0.78 -19.19
C TRP A 31 -12.62 -0.18 -20.29
N LEU A 32 -12.01 0.35 -21.36
CA LEU A 32 -11.48 -0.46 -22.46
C LEU A 32 -10.36 -1.41 -21.99
N ARG A 33 -9.50 -0.94 -21.07
CA ARG A 33 -8.42 -1.74 -20.47
C ARG A 33 -8.89 -2.71 -19.40
N ARG A 34 -10.20 -2.79 -19.10
CA ARG A 34 -10.78 -3.55 -17.99
C ARG A 34 -10.05 -3.29 -16.66
N GLN A 35 -9.60 -2.05 -16.46
CA GLN A 35 -8.97 -1.67 -15.20
C GLN A 35 -10.02 -1.69 -14.09
N PRO A 36 -9.67 -2.18 -12.89
CA PRO A 36 -10.59 -2.09 -11.76
C PRO A 36 -10.98 -0.63 -11.48
N ASP A 37 -12.23 -0.40 -11.07
CA ASP A 37 -12.80 0.95 -10.86
C ASP A 37 -12.04 1.78 -9.80
N ASP A 38 -11.28 1.13 -8.93
CA ASP A 38 -10.48 1.77 -7.89
C ASP A 38 -9.23 2.49 -8.43
N VAL A 39 -8.76 2.17 -9.64
CA VAL A 39 -7.50 2.70 -10.19
C VAL A 39 -7.62 4.18 -10.56
N ASN A 40 -8.78 4.60 -11.07
CA ASN A 40 -9.05 5.99 -11.49
C ASN A 40 -9.69 6.84 -10.39
N THR A 41 -9.98 6.22 -9.24
CA THR A 41 -10.58 6.90 -8.09
C THR A 41 -9.48 7.48 -7.21
N ILE A 42 -9.71 8.67 -6.65
CA ILE A 42 -8.82 9.29 -5.66
C ILE A 42 -8.62 8.31 -4.49
N LEU A 43 -7.37 8.19 -4.03
CA LEU A 43 -7.03 7.35 -2.90
C LEU A 43 -7.63 7.96 -1.62
N PRO A 44 -8.54 7.26 -0.93
CA PRO A 44 -9.20 7.79 0.25
C PRO A 44 -8.28 7.68 1.47
N PHE A 45 -8.09 8.81 2.15
CA PHE A 45 -7.22 8.90 3.33
C PHE A 45 -7.58 7.90 4.42
N ASP A 46 -8.85 7.76 4.77
CA ASP A 46 -9.29 6.90 5.87
C ASP A 46 -8.92 5.43 5.65
N GLU A 47 -9.07 4.92 4.42
CA GLU A 47 -8.70 3.53 4.09
C GLU A 47 -7.19 3.33 4.19
N VAL A 48 -6.40 4.32 3.76
CA VAL A 48 -4.93 4.29 3.87
C VAL A 48 -4.50 4.28 5.34
N VAL A 49 -5.10 5.15 6.16
CA VAL A 49 -4.80 5.23 7.59
C VAL A 49 -5.21 3.95 8.32
N ALA A 50 -6.36 3.37 7.99
CA ALA A 50 -6.80 2.11 8.55
C ALA A 50 -5.84 0.96 8.21
N ALA A 51 -5.46 0.85 6.93
CA ALA A 51 -4.54 -0.19 6.47
C ALA A 51 -3.15 -0.07 7.10
N LEU A 52 -2.63 1.16 7.21
CA LEU A 52 -1.28 1.41 7.75
C LEU A 52 -1.21 1.48 9.27
N GLY A 53 -2.34 1.79 9.94
CA GLY A 53 -2.48 1.96 11.37
C GLY A 53 -1.83 3.24 11.89
N LYS A 54 -2.63 4.27 12.18
CA LYS A 54 -2.18 5.52 12.83
C LYS A 54 -1.60 5.25 14.22
N VAL A 55 -0.44 5.86 14.50
CA VAL A 55 0.23 5.81 15.81
C VAL A 55 0.34 7.21 16.42
N GLY A 56 0.33 8.25 15.57
CA GLY A 56 0.38 9.63 16.03
C GLY A 56 0.24 10.61 14.87
N GLU A 57 0.35 11.89 15.17
CA GLU A 57 0.37 12.98 14.20
C GLU A 57 1.32 14.10 14.66
N ARG A 58 1.83 14.86 13.69
CA ARG A 58 2.77 15.97 13.91
C ARG A 58 2.43 17.13 12.99
N HIS A 59 2.17 18.30 13.55
CA HIS A 59 1.96 19.51 12.76
C HIS A 59 3.30 20.03 12.23
N LEU A 60 3.41 20.17 10.90
CA LEU A 60 4.63 20.66 10.24
C LEU A 60 4.53 22.11 9.77
N GLY A 61 3.33 22.71 9.84
CA GLY A 61 3.10 24.10 9.43
C GLY A 61 3.09 24.30 7.90
N LEU A 62 3.37 25.53 7.48
CA LEU A 62 3.39 25.93 6.07
C LEU A 62 4.64 25.40 5.36
N GLN A 63 4.43 24.70 4.23
CA GLN A 63 5.49 24.13 3.40
C GLN A 63 5.14 24.23 1.91
N VAL A 64 6.18 24.33 1.08
CA VAL A 64 6.06 24.19 -0.37
C VAL A 64 6.18 22.71 -0.70
N ILE A 65 5.14 22.09 -1.26
CA ILE A 65 5.13 20.67 -1.60
C ILE A 65 5.06 20.45 -3.12
N ARG A 66 5.51 19.28 -3.57
CA ARG A 66 5.41 18.88 -4.99
C ARG A 66 3.98 18.44 -5.32
N VAL A 67 3.40 18.99 -6.39
CA VAL A 67 2.02 18.68 -6.80
C VAL A 67 1.81 17.18 -7.11
N GLU A 68 2.82 16.52 -7.69
CA GLU A 68 2.77 15.08 -8.00
C GLU A 68 2.69 14.17 -6.77
N THR A 69 3.06 14.66 -5.59
CA THR A 69 2.98 13.87 -4.34
C THR A 69 1.57 13.88 -3.75
N ILE A 70 0.65 14.67 -4.31
CA ILE A 70 -0.75 14.72 -3.91
C ILE A 70 -1.49 13.59 -4.62
N VAL A 71 -1.79 12.53 -3.86
CA VAL A 71 -2.31 11.26 -4.40
C VAL A 71 -3.76 10.98 -3.99
N GLY A 72 -4.27 11.72 -3.01
CA GLY A 72 -5.48 11.34 -2.30
C GLY A 72 -6.22 12.51 -1.68
N SER A 73 -7.37 12.21 -1.10
CA SER A 73 -8.24 13.18 -0.43
C SER A 73 -8.76 12.59 0.87
N VAL A 74 -8.96 13.46 1.86
CA VAL A 74 -9.69 13.13 3.08
C VAL A 74 -11.19 13.12 2.80
N ASP A 75 -11.68 14.09 2.03
CA ASP A 75 -13.06 14.10 1.61
C ASP A 75 -13.32 13.05 0.51
N ARG A 76 -14.43 12.33 0.59
CA ARG A 76 -14.91 11.36 -0.42
C ARG A 76 -15.58 12.07 -1.59
N THR A 77 -15.03 13.22 -1.99
CA THR A 77 -15.59 14.05 -3.03
C THR A 77 -15.51 13.33 -4.38
N ARG A 78 -16.68 13.14 -5.02
CA ARG A 78 -16.79 12.51 -6.35
C ARG A 78 -16.59 13.50 -7.50
N ASP A 79 -16.34 14.78 -7.19
CA ASP A 79 -16.19 15.85 -8.17
C ASP A 79 -14.81 15.86 -8.85
N PHE A 80 -13.89 14.98 -8.44
CA PHE A 80 -12.54 14.88 -9.00
C PHE A 80 -12.12 13.42 -9.24
N ASP A 81 -11.34 13.20 -10.31
CA ASP A 81 -10.65 11.93 -10.56
C ASP A 81 -9.32 11.85 -9.80
N ARG A 82 -8.61 10.71 -9.90
CA ARG A 82 -7.29 10.47 -9.27
C ARG A 82 -6.25 11.58 -9.52
N PHE A 83 -6.34 12.30 -10.64
CA PHE A 83 -5.42 13.39 -10.99
C PHE A 83 -6.02 14.76 -10.70
N PHE A 84 -7.02 14.83 -9.81
CA PHE A 84 -7.75 16.04 -9.45
C PHE A 84 -8.40 16.74 -10.65
N ARG A 85 -8.77 16.02 -11.71
CA ARG A 85 -9.48 16.60 -12.86
C ARG A 85 -10.97 16.69 -12.53
N PRO A 86 -11.65 17.81 -12.83
CA PRO A 86 -13.08 17.94 -12.59
C PRO A 86 -13.89 16.88 -13.34
N THR A 87 -14.72 16.13 -12.60
CA THR A 87 -15.64 15.12 -13.17
C THR A 87 -17.08 15.63 -13.22
N SER A 88 -17.39 16.70 -12.47
CA SER A 88 -18.74 17.27 -12.35
C SER A 88 -18.80 18.70 -12.88
N ALA A 89 -19.89 19.03 -13.59
CA ALA A 89 -20.14 20.40 -14.06
C ALA A 89 -20.47 21.37 -12.90
N ARG A 90 -20.95 20.86 -11.77
CA ARG A 90 -21.37 21.66 -10.60
C ARG A 90 -20.24 22.53 -10.05
N ILE A 91 -19.00 22.08 -10.18
CA ILE A 91 -17.84 22.80 -9.68
C ILE A 91 -17.25 23.82 -10.66
N ARG A 92 -17.81 23.94 -11.87
CA ARG A 92 -17.27 24.78 -12.96
C ARG A 92 -17.11 26.23 -12.55
N GLU A 93 -18.16 26.84 -12.02
CA GLU A 93 -18.18 28.28 -11.73
C GLU A 93 -17.10 28.65 -10.69
N ARG A 94 -17.04 27.90 -9.58
CA ARG A 94 -16.02 28.10 -8.55
C ARG A 94 -14.61 27.83 -9.07
N TRP A 95 -14.44 26.78 -9.87
CA TRP A 95 -13.15 26.42 -10.46
C TRP A 95 -12.64 27.53 -11.40
N GLN A 96 -13.50 28.01 -12.30
CA GLN A 96 -13.14 29.08 -13.25
C GLN A 96 -12.81 30.39 -12.54
N ARG A 97 -13.59 30.76 -11.52
CA ARG A 97 -13.35 31.97 -10.71
C ARG A 97 -11.96 31.93 -10.05
N LEU A 98 -11.62 30.80 -9.42
CA LEU A 98 -10.31 30.61 -8.79
C LEU A 98 -9.17 30.57 -9.80
N ALA A 99 -9.36 29.89 -10.94
CA ALA A 99 -8.35 29.82 -11.99
C ALA A 99 -8.06 31.20 -12.61
N ALA A 100 -9.11 32.02 -12.81
CA ALA A 100 -8.97 33.38 -13.31
C ALA A 100 -8.29 34.29 -12.27
N ALA A 101 -8.64 34.18 -10.98
CA ALA A 101 -7.98 34.91 -9.90
C ALA A 101 -6.48 34.60 -9.82
N GLN A 102 -6.12 33.31 -9.91
CA GLN A 102 -4.73 32.86 -9.90
C GLN A 102 -3.94 33.37 -11.12
N ARG A 103 -4.58 33.48 -12.30
CA ARG A 103 -3.98 34.09 -13.50
C ARG A 103 -3.75 35.59 -13.37
N ARG A 104 -4.59 36.29 -12.61
CA ARG A 104 -4.42 37.72 -12.31
C ARG A 104 -3.31 37.99 -11.27
N GLY A 105 -2.65 36.95 -10.77
CA GLY A 105 -1.60 37.08 -9.75
C GLY A 105 -2.14 37.30 -8.34
N GLU A 106 -3.43 37.05 -8.11
CA GLU A 106 -4.01 37.15 -6.77
C GLU A 106 -3.39 36.08 -5.85
N ALA A 107 -3.03 36.50 -4.62
CA ALA A 107 -2.52 35.59 -3.61
C ALA A 107 -3.62 34.58 -3.24
N MET A 108 -3.31 33.29 -3.35
CA MET A 108 -4.21 32.22 -2.95
C MET A 108 -3.81 31.71 -1.57
N PRO A 109 -4.78 31.41 -0.68
CA PRO A 109 -4.44 30.76 0.58
C PRO A 109 -3.75 29.40 0.32
N PRO A 110 -2.90 28.93 1.23
CA PRO A 110 -2.30 27.59 1.13
C PRO A 110 -3.38 26.51 1.24
N ILE A 111 -3.16 25.36 0.60
CA ILE A 111 -4.02 24.18 0.76
C ILE A 111 -3.78 23.54 2.14
N GLN A 112 -4.69 22.68 2.60
CA GLN A 112 -4.47 21.90 3.82
C GLN A 112 -4.32 20.43 3.44
N VAL A 113 -3.27 19.78 3.93
CA VAL A 113 -2.99 18.38 3.60
C VAL A 113 -2.56 17.56 4.81
N TYR A 114 -2.94 16.29 4.79
CA TYR A 114 -2.25 15.28 5.58
C TYR A 114 -1.12 14.65 4.78
N ARG A 115 0.01 14.38 5.43
CA ARG A 115 1.16 13.69 4.85
C ARG A 115 1.32 12.30 5.46
N ILE A 116 1.43 11.27 4.63
CA ILE A 116 1.77 9.90 5.05
C ILE A 116 2.99 9.45 4.25
N GLY A 117 4.16 9.40 4.89
CA GLY A 117 5.42 9.13 4.19
C GLY A 117 5.70 10.18 3.10
N GLY A 118 5.76 9.76 1.84
CA GLY A 118 5.92 10.64 0.67
C GLY A 118 4.62 11.11 0.03
N MET A 119 3.46 10.67 0.52
CA MET A 119 2.14 10.94 -0.06
C MET A 119 1.42 12.07 0.67
N HIS A 120 0.71 12.92 -0.07
CA HIS A 120 -0.13 13.98 0.46
C HIS A 120 -1.61 13.74 0.12
N PHE A 121 -2.47 14.01 1.10
CA PHE A 121 -3.91 13.85 1.04
C PHE A 121 -4.59 15.19 1.31
N VAL A 122 -5.39 15.66 0.37
CA VAL A 122 -6.04 16.98 0.46
C VAL A 122 -7.16 16.94 1.49
N VAL A 123 -7.03 17.79 2.51
CA VAL A 123 -8.10 18.10 3.48
C VAL A 123 -8.98 19.21 2.92
N ASP A 124 -8.35 20.30 2.48
CA ASP A 124 -9.00 21.45 1.85
C ASP A 124 -8.16 21.99 0.69
N GLY A 125 -8.85 22.54 -0.33
CA GLY A 125 -8.21 23.18 -1.48
C GLY A 125 -8.20 22.36 -2.77
N HIS A 126 -9.12 21.40 -2.95
CA HIS A 126 -9.20 20.55 -4.14
C HIS A 126 -9.23 21.32 -5.46
N HIS A 127 -9.95 22.44 -5.54
CA HIS A 127 -9.94 23.30 -6.74
C HIS A 127 -8.54 23.87 -7.01
N ARG A 128 -7.81 24.33 -5.98
CA ARG A 128 -6.45 24.88 -6.13
C ARG A 128 -5.47 23.81 -6.60
N VAL A 129 -5.57 22.59 -6.07
CA VAL A 129 -4.80 21.43 -6.55
C VAL A 129 -5.12 21.12 -8.02
N SER A 130 -6.41 21.06 -8.35
CA SER A 130 -6.88 20.84 -9.73
C SER A 130 -6.35 21.89 -10.71
N ILE A 131 -6.37 23.16 -10.31
CA ILE A 131 -5.84 24.28 -11.10
C ILE A 131 -4.31 24.16 -11.24
N ALA A 132 -3.60 23.82 -10.17
CA ALA A 132 -2.15 23.61 -10.22
C ALA A 132 -1.76 22.51 -11.22
N PHE A 133 -2.50 21.38 -11.23
CA PHE A 133 -2.36 20.34 -12.26
C PHE A 133 -2.68 20.87 -13.66
N ALA A 134 -3.75 21.65 -13.81
CA ALA A 134 -4.17 22.18 -15.12
C ALA A 134 -3.19 23.17 -15.72
N MET A 135 -2.49 23.92 -14.87
CA MET A 135 -1.44 24.88 -15.21
C MET A 135 -0.04 24.27 -15.23
N HIS A 136 0.10 22.95 -15.05
CA HIS A 136 1.39 22.27 -15.02
C HIS A 136 2.39 22.82 -13.98
N ARG A 137 1.89 23.30 -12.84
CA ARG A 137 2.75 23.72 -11.73
C ARG A 137 3.42 22.51 -11.10
N THR A 138 4.70 22.67 -10.73
CA THR A 138 5.48 21.63 -10.05
C THR A 138 5.27 21.66 -8.54
N THR A 139 4.98 22.83 -7.97
CA THR A 139 4.84 23.05 -6.53
C THR A 139 3.57 23.81 -6.15
N ILE A 140 3.17 23.69 -4.89
CA ILE A 140 2.04 24.40 -4.28
C ILE A 140 2.27 24.60 -2.77
N ASP A 141 1.81 25.72 -2.23
CA ASP A 141 1.88 26.02 -0.80
C ASP A 141 0.81 25.26 -0.02
N ALA A 142 1.22 24.58 1.04
CA ALA A 142 0.36 23.73 1.85
C ALA A 142 0.66 23.86 3.34
N VAL A 143 -0.37 23.86 4.17
CA VAL A 143 -0.25 23.59 5.61
C VAL A 143 -0.29 22.08 5.80
N VAL A 144 0.79 21.51 6.33
CA VAL A 144 1.02 20.07 6.38
C VAL A 144 0.89 19.55 7.81
N THR A 145 0.07 18.50 7.98
CA THR A 145 0.07 17.68 9.20
C THR A 145 0.51 16.26 8.83
N GLU A 146 1.61 15.80 9.39
CA GLU A 146 2.14 14.45 9.17
C GLU A 146 1.43 13.43 10.04
N ILE A 147 1.05 12.30 9.45
CA ILE A 147 0.43 11.17 10.12
C ILE A 147 1.46 10.06 10.22
N ILE A 148 1.75 9.63 11.44
CA ILE A 148 2.73 8.59 11.73
C ILE A 148 2.01 7.25 11.73
N THR A 149 2.52 6.28 10.95
CA THR A 149 1.90 4.97 10.76
C THR A 149 2.76 3.81 11.29
N ARG A 150 2.12 2.68 11.63
CA ARG A 150 2.78 1.50 12.20
C ARG A 150 3.58 0.70 11.18
N ILE A 151 3.14 0.71 9.93
CA ILE A 151 3.84 0.09 8.80
C ILE A 151 4.17 1.12 7.72
N SER A 152 5.17 0.81 6.88
CA SER A 152 5.64 1.71 5.84
C SER A 152 4.54 1.99 4.79
N PRO A 153 4.31 3.26 4.43
CA PRO A 153 3.39 3.65 3.37
C PRO A 153 3.91 3.41 1.94
N GLU A 154 5.17 3.02 1.77
CA GLU A 154 5.80 2.83 0.45
C GLU A 154 5.10 1.75 -0.38
N GLY A 155 5.03 1.93 -1.70
CA GLY A 155 4.39 0.98 -2.61
C GLY A 155 2.86 1.08 -2.67
N ILE A 156 2.23 2.01 -1.93
CA ILE A 156 0.80 2.30 -2.10
C ILE A 156 0.62 3.19 -3.33
N THR A 157 -0.08 2.67 -4.34
CA THR A 157 -0.44 3.42 -5.53
C THR A 157 -1.93 3.36 -5.84
N ARG A 158 -2.64 2.33 -5.38
CA ARG A 158 -4.08 2.13 -5.58
C ARG A 158 -4.70 1.47 -4.35
N ARG A 159 -6.04 1.41 -4.32
CA ARG A 159 -6.74 0.80 -3.17
C ARG A 159 -6.41 -0.68 -3.02
N GLY A 160 -6.23 -1.43 -4.11
CA GLY A 160 -5.78 -2.82 -4.05
C GLY A 160 -4.50 -3.05 -3.24
N ASP A 161 -3.58 -2.07 -3.20
CA ASP A 161 -2.32 -2.18 -2.43
C ASP A 161 -2.55 -2.03 -0.92
N LEU A 162 -3.72 -1.54 -0.50
CA LEU A 162 -4.08 -1.41 0.91
C LEU A 162 -4.36 -2.77 1.55
N LEU A 163 -4.85 -3.74 0.78
CA LEU A 163 -5.18 -5.07 1.30
C LEU A 163 -3.94 -5.80 1.84
N ILE A 164 -2.84 -5.80 1.08
CA ILE A 164 -1.56 -6.39 1.50
C ILE A 164 -0.97 -5.65 2.70
N LYS A 165 -1.12 -4.32 2.76
CA LYS A 165 -0.67 -3.50 3.89
C LYS A 165 -1.45 -3.82 5.16
N ASP A 166 -2.77 -3.92 5.05
CA ASP A 166 -3.65 -4.27 6.16
C ASP A 166 -3.32 -5.65 6.76
N HIS A 167 -3.18 -6.66 5.90
CA HIS A 167 -2.79 -8.02 6.31
C HIS A 167 -1.40 -8.04 6.96
N ARG A 168 -0.43 -7.32 6.39
CA ARG A 168 0.91 -7.20 6.99
C ARG A 168 0.87 -6.52 8.35
N ARG A 169 0.06 -5.47 8.53
CA ARG A 169 -0.13 -4.79 9.81
C ARG A 169 -0.72 -5.72 10.86
N ILE A 170 -1.74 -6.51 10.50
CA ILE A 170 -2.35 -7.50 11.38
C ILE A 170 -1.31 -8.57 11.75
N PHE A 171 -0.58 -9.12 10.78
CA PHE A 171 0.49 -10.08 11.03
C PHE A 171 1.53 -9.53 12.02
N LEU A 172 2.04 -8.32 11.81
CA LEU A 172 3.05 -7.71 12.71
C LEU A 172 2.50 -7.36 14.11
N SER A 173 1.17 -7.32 14.29
CA SER A 173 0.55 -7.18 15.61
C SER A 173 0.45 -8.51 16.37
N ARG A 174 0.39 -9.63 15.62
CA ARG A 174 0.35 -11.01 16.16
C ARG A 174 1.77 -11.55 16.37
N VAL A 175 2.64 -11.30 15.40
CA VAL A 175 4.05 -11.73 15.34
C VAL A 175 4.93 -10.48 15.24
N PRO A 176 5.33 -9.87 16.38
CA PRO A 176 6.03 -8.58 16.41
C PRO A 176 7.51 -8.72 16.01
N LEU A 177 7.76 -8.93 14.72
CA LEU A 177 9.10 -8.96 14.14
C LEU A 177 9.72 -7.57 14.07
N VAL A 178 11.04 -7.52 14.26
CA VAL A 178 11.87 -6.29 14.22
C VAL A 178 13.10 -6.48 13.34
N GLY A 179 13.67 -5.35 12.88
CA GLY A 179 14.90 -5.34 12.08
C GLY A 179 14.85 -6.27 10.86
N ARG A 180 15.94 -7.02 10.64
CA ARG A 180 16.08 -7.95 9.51
C ARG A 180 14.95 -8.99 9.42
N ALA A 181 14.43 -9.45 10.55
CA ALA A 181 13.35 -10.43 10.56
C ALA A 181 12.05 -9.86 9.96
N ARG A 182 11.75 -8.59 10.29
CA ARG A 182 10.59 -7.87 9.75
C ARG A 182 10.70 -7.64 8.24
N GLU A 183 11.92 -7.41 7.75
CA GLU A 183 12.19 -7.17 6.34
C GLU A 183 12.17 -8.45 5.52
N ALA A 184 12.70 -9.56 6.06
CA ALA A 184 12.78 -10.86 5.40
C ALA A 184 11.40 -11.52 5.20
N VAL A 185 10.48 -11.36 6.16
CA VAL A 185 9.16 -11.99 6.08
C VAL A 185 8.21 -11.13 5.25
N GLN A 186 8.18 -11.39 3.94
CA GLN A 186 7.26 -10.76 2.99
C GLN A 186 6.58 -11.83 2.15
N VAL A 187 5.28 -11.64 1.89
CA VAL A 187 4.48 -12.49 0.99
C VAL A 187 3.82 -11.62 -0.08
N THR A 188 3.51 -12.23 -1.21
CA THR A 188 2.83 -11.59 -2.34
C THR A 188 1.31 -11.68 -2.18
N ASP A 189 0.80 -12.84 -1.75
CA ASP A 189 -0.62 -13.04 -1.42
C ASP A 189 -0.93 -12.47 -0.02
N PRO A 190 -1.83 -11.48 0.12
CA PRO A 190 -2.24 -10.93 1.42
C PRO A 190 -2.68 -12.01 2.42
N PHE A 191 -3.38 -13.05 1.98
CA PHE A 191 -3.94 -14.07 2.85
C PHE A 191 -2.85 -14.94 3.52
N ASP A 192 -1.68 -15.07 2.90
CA ASP A 192 -0.56 -15.83 3.46
C ASP A 192 0.01 -15.20 4.75
N TYR A 193 -0.21 -13.90 5.00
CA TYR A 193 0.10 -13.30 6.31
C TYR A 193 -0.78 -13.84 7.45
N ALA A 194 -2.06 -14.13 7.19
CA ALA A 194 -2.93 -14.79 8.16
C ALA A 194 -2.44 -16.23 8.39
N GLN A 195 -2.16 -16.90 7.27
CA GLN A 195 -1.32 -18.09 7.09
C GLN A 195 -0.21 -18.28 8.13
N LEU A 196 0.75 -17.38 8.00
CA LEU A 196 1.95 -17.30 8.79
C LEU A 196 1.63 -17.00 10.26
N SER A 197 0.70 -16.07 10.53
CA SER A 197 0.36 -15.72 11.92
C SER A 197 -0.08 -16.95 12.70
N GLU A 198 -1.02 -17.73 12.15
CA GLU A 198 -1.53 -18.96 12.78
C GLU A 198 -0.44 -20.01 12.93
N SER A 199 0.42 -20.15 11.91
CA SER A 199 1.52 -21.11 11.95
C SER A 199 2.53 -20.78 13.05
N VAL A 200 2.88 -19.50 13.21
CA VAL A 200 3.81 -19.00 14.24
C VAL A 200 3.20 -19.13 15.63
N GLU A 201 1.92 -18.80 15.79
CA GLU A 201 1.22 -18.95 17.07
C GLU A 201 1.13 -20.42 17.50
N ALA A 202 0.84 -21.33 16.56
CA ALA A 202 0.86 -22.77 16.82
C ALA A 202 2.27 -23.28 17.17
N TRP A 203 3.31 -22.76 16.51
CA TRP A 203 4.70 -23.05 16.86
C TRP A 203 5.05 -22.55 18.27
N GLY A 204 4.67 -21.32 18.60
CA GLY A 204 4.88 -20.72 19.91
C GLY A 204 4.16 -21.47 21.02
N PHE A 205 2.94 -21.95 20.78
CA PHE A 205 2.22 -22.79 21.72
C PHE A 205 2.98 -24.10 22.01
N ARG A 206 3.47 -24.80 20.98
CA ARG A 206 4.27 -26.01 21.18
C ARG A 206 5.54 -25.73 21.97
N LEU A 207 6.23 -24.63 21.66
CA LEU A 207 7.40 -24.20 22.42
C LEU A 207 7.07 -24.00 23.91
N MET A 208 5.96 -23.34 24.24
CA MET A 208 5.54 -23.16 25.64
C MET A 208 5.26 -24.50 26.33
N GLN A 209 4.65 -25.46 25.63
CA GLN A 209 4.42 -26.80 26.16
C GLN A 209 5.72 -27.55 26.45
N GLU A 210 6.74 -27.39 25.59
CA GLU A 210 8.06 -28.00 25.78
C GLU A 210 8.83 -27.37 26.95
N LEU A 211 8.77 -26.04 27.10
CA LEU A 211 9.46 -25.33 28.18
C LEU A 211 8.73 -25.44 29.53
N GLY A 212 7.42 -25.68 29.52
CA GLY A 212 6.58 -25.66 30.72
C GLY A 212 6.33 -24.25 31.28
N GLU A 213 6.55 -23.20 30.49
CA GLU A 213 6.36 -21.81 30.90
C GLU A 213 5.71 -20.95 29.80
N PHE A 214 5.14 -19.82 30.21
CA PHE A 214 4.57 -18.85 29.29
C PHE A 214 5.68 -18.02 28.62
N VAL A 215 5.60 -17.88 27.30
CA VAL A 215 6.52 -17.07 26.50
C VAL A 215 5.75 -15.95 25.80
N ASP A 216 6.21 -14.70 25.88
CA ASP A 216 5.53 -13.58 25.24
C ASP A 216 5.66 -13.61 23.70
N ARG A 217 4.76 -12.91 23.00
CA ARG A 217 4.73 -12.87 21.52
C ARG A 217 6.04 -12.38 20.89
N GLY A 218 6.73 -11.43 21.52
CA GLY A 218 8.02 -10.94 21.07
C GLY A 218 9.08 -12.02 21.12
N THR A 219 9.11 -12.77 22.22
CA THR A 219 10.04 -13.90 22.37
C THR A 219 9.70 -15.04 21.42
N VAL A 220 8.43 -15.41 21.27
CA VAL A 220 7.98 -16.40 20.27
C VAL A 220 8.42 -15.99 18.86
N ALA A 221 8.16 -14.74 18.45
CA ALA A 221 8.51 -14.25 17.12
C ALA A 221 10.02 -14.30 16.83
N ARG A 222 10.85 -13.89 17.81
CA ARG A 222 12.32 -13.96 17.69
C ARG A 222 12.82 -15.39 17.58
N ARG A 223 12.35 -16.28 18.46
CA ARG A 223 12.77 -17.69 18.49
C ARG A 223 12.31 -18.42 17.23
N TRP A 224 11.05 -18.27 16.84
CA TRP A 224 10.53 -18.84 15.59
C TRP A 224 11.39 -18.44 14.38
N PHE A 225 11.73 -17.16 14.28
CA PHE A 225 12.52 -16.66 13.16
C PHE A 225 13.92 -17.31 13.10
N GLY A 226 14.59 -17.44 14.25
CA GLY A 226 15.94 -18.00 14.33
C GLY A 226 16.00 -19.53 14.28
N GLU A 227 15.08 -20.19 14.97
CA GLU A 227 15.10 -21.63 15.26
C GLU A 227 14.32 -22.45 14.23
N GLU A 228 13.35 -21.87 13.52
CA GLU A 228 12.57 -22.59 12.51
C GLU A 228 12.63 -21.92 11.13
N TYR A 229 12.27 -20.63 11.03
CA TYR A 229 12.15 -19.96 9.74
C TYR A 229 13.46 -19.96 8.94
N LEU A 230 14.55 -19.44 9.51
CA LEU A 230 15.84 -19.36 8.83
C LEU A 230 16.41 -20.74 8.44
N PRO A 231 16.42 -21.77 9.33
CA PRO A 231 16.82 -23.12 8.94
C PRO A 231 16.03 -23.67 7.75
N VAL A 232 14.70 -23.60 7.81
CA VAL A 232 13.83 -24.12 6.73
C VAL A 232 14.08 -23.38 5.42
N VAL A 233 14.16 -22.04 5.45
CA VAL A 233 14.47 -21.25 4.25
C VAL A 233 15.83 -21.65 3.67
N ARG A 234 16.87 -21.79 4.49
CA ARG A 234 18.19 -22.24 4.01
C ARG A 234 18.13 -23.61 3.34
N MET A 235 17.37 -24.55 3.91
CA MET A 235 17.22 -25.90 3.37
C MET A 235 16.48 -25.87 2.01
N VAL A 236 15.41 -25.07 1.90
CA VAL A 236 14.69 -24.89 0.63
C VAL A 236 15.59 -24.29 -0.45
N ARG A 237 16.35 -23.24 -0.11
CA ARG A 237 17.26 -22.58 -1.07
C ARG A 237 18.44 -23.45 -1.46
N ALA A 238 19.02 -24.20 -0.52
CA ALA A 238 20.08 -25.15 -0.81
C ALA A 238 19.61 -26.31 -1.70
N ALA A 239 18.32 -26.66 -1.65
CA ALA A 239 17.73 -27.70 -2.46
C ALA A 239 17.21 -27.22 -3.83
N GLU A 240 17.33 -25.92 -4.14
CA GLU A 240 16.87 -25.28 -5.39
C GLU A 240 15.38 -25.53 -5.66
N ILE A 241 14.56 -25.38 -4.61
CA ILE A 241 13.10 -25.59 -4.67
C ILE A 241 12.39 -24.25 -4.42
N LEU A 242 11.23 -24.06 -5.07
CA LEU A 242 10.36 -22.88 -4.89
C LEU A 242 11.09 -21.55 -5.13
N GLU A 243 11.99 -21.53 -6.12
CA GLU A 243 12.82 -20.36 -6.45
C GLU A 243 12.00 -19.16 -6.95
N ASP A 244 10.81 -19.42 -7.46
CA ASP A 244 9.83 -18.43 -7.92
C ASP A 244 9.08 -17.73 -6.78
N ARG A 245 9.35 -18.11 -5.53
CA ARG A 245 8.62 -17.63 -4.34
C ARG A 245 9.54 -16.86 -3.38
N THR A 246 8.95 -15.96 -2.63
CA THR A 246 9.62 -15.32 -1.48
C THR A 246 9.99 -16.37 -0.42
N ASP A 247 10.95 -16.04 0.45
CA ASP A 247 11.36 -16.93 1.54
C ASP A 247 10.20 -17.26 2.49
N ALA A 248 9.28 -16.32 2.70
CA ALA A 248 8.12 -16.55 3.56
C ALA A 248 7.08 -17.47 2.92
N GLU A 249 6.83 -17.35 1.62
CA GLU A 249 5.96 -18.27 0.88
C GLU A 249 6.57 -19.68 0.79
N ALA A 250 7.89 -19.77 0.60
CA ALA A 250 8.62 -21.03 0.63
C ALA A 250 8.52 -21.72 2.00
N TYR A 251 8.77 -20.99 3.08
CA TYR A 251 8.57 -21.49 4.45
C TYR A 251 7.13 -21.95 4.69
N LEU A 252 6.14 -21.16 4.27
CA LEU A 252 4.74 -21.48 4.50
C LEU A 252 4.33 -22.75 3.75
N TRP A 253 4.79 -22.92 2.52
CA TRP A 253 4.58 -24.15 1.75
C TRP A 253 5.17 -25.37 2.46
N MET A 254 6.44 -25.27 2.92
CA MET A 254 7.11 -26.35 3.64
C MET A 254 6.38 -26.71 4.93
N SER A 255 6.03 -25.71 5.74
CA SER A 255 5.32 -25.91 7.02
C SER A 255 3.99 -26.66 6.83
N ARG A 256 3.21 -26.31 5.79
CA ARG A 256 1.97 -27.02 5.43
C ARG A 256 2.25 -28.46 5.02
N GLU A 257 3.25 -28.70 4.19
CA GLU A 257 3.52 -30.04 3.68
C GLU A 257 4.13 -30.97 4.76
N ARG A 258 4.88 -30.42 5.74
CA ARG A 258 5.28 -31.16 6.96
C ARG A 258 4.07 -31.71 7.70
N TYR A 259 3.04 -30.87 7.92
CA TYR A 259 1.80 -31.30 8.57
C TYR A 259 1.11 -32.43 7.80
N ARG A 260 1.16 -32.37 6.46
CA ARG A 260 0.52 -33.37 5.59
C ARG A 260 1.26 -34.70 5.56
N LEU A 261 2.60 -34.67 5.56
CA LEU A 261 3.44 -35.84 5.39
C LEU A 261 3.78 -36.52 6.71
N VAL A 262 4.21 -35.74 7.70
CA VAL A 262 4.98 -36.29 8.83
C VAL A 262 4.10 -36.47 10.06
N ARG A 263 2.99 -35.72 10.21
CA ARG A 263 2.17 -35.63 11.44
C ARG A 263 2.95 -35.30 12.74
N GLU A 264 4.27 -35.28 12.71
CA GLU A 264 5.20 -34.87 13.76
C GLU A 264 5.92 -33.56 13.35
N HIS A 265 6.36 -32.77 14.34
CA HIS A 265 6.88 -31.40 14.14
C HIS A 265 8.41 -31.30 13.98
N VAL A 266 9.10 -32.39 13.68
CA VAL A 266 10.58 -32.42 13.53
C VAL A 266 11.00 -32.09 12.10
N TRP A 267 12.10 -31.33 11.93
CA TRP A 267 12.76 -31.10 10.63
C TRP A 267 14.05 -31.92 10.55
N ASN A 268 14.15 -32.83 9.59
CA ASN A 268 15.35 -33.62 9.32
C ASN A 268 15.58 -33.81 7.79
N ASP A 269 16.75 -34.32 7.41
CA ASP A 269 17.16 -34.45 6.00
C ASP A 269 16.26 -35.40 5.18
N GLU A 270 15.66 -36.39 5.83
CA GLU A 270 14.76 -37.35 5.23
C GLU A 270 13.44 -36.69 4.79
N ILE A 271 12.84 -35.90 5.68
CA ILE A 271 11.61 -35.13 5.41
C ILE A 271 11.84 -34.12 4.27
N VAL A 272 13.01 -33.47 4.24
CA VAL A 272 13.38 -32.52 3.18
C VAL A 272 13.48 -33.21 1.83
N SER A 273 14.06 -34.42 1.81
CA SER A 273 14.23 -35.20 0.58
C SER A 273 12.88 -35.63 0.00
N GLU A 274 11.93 -36.01 0.84
CA GLU A 274 10.57 -36.36 0.40
C GLU A 274 9.81 -35.12 -0.12
N LEU A 275 9.94 -33.98 0.56
CA LEU A 275 9.36 -32.70 0.15
C LEU A 275 9.90 -32.22 -1.20
N ARG A 276 11.20 -32.42 -1.46
CA ARG A 276 11.84 -32.13 -2.74
C ARG A 276 11.21 -32.88 -3.90
N GLN A 277 10.93 -34.18 -3.74
CA GLN A 277 10.33 -34.99 -4.81
C GLN A 277 8.92 -34.50 -5.18
N LYS A 278 8.12 -34.11 -4.19
CA LYS A 278 6.79 -33.53 -4.40
C LYS A 278 6.83 -32.15 -5.04
N ALA A 279 7.70 -31.26 -4.56
CA ALA A 279 7.81 -29.91 -5.09
C ALA A 279 8.27 -29.89 -6.56
N LEU A 280 9.10 -30.88 -6.96
CA LEU A 280 9.55 -31.08 -8.33
C LEU A 280 8.56 -31.87 -9.21
N GLY A 281 7.36 -32.21 -8.69
CA GLY A 281 6.28 -32.81 -9.49
C GLY A 281 6.53 -34.25 -9.96
N LYS A 282 7.30 -35.06 -9.22
CA LYS A 282 7.32 -36.51 -9.50
C LYS A 282 6.29 -37.22 -8.62
N PRO A 283 5.25 -37.86 -9.20
CA PRO A 283 4.30 -38.62 -8.41
C PRO A 283 5.03 -39.77 -7.70
N ASN A 284 4.71 -39.96 -6.41
CA ASN A 284 5.15 -41.11 -5.64
C ASN A 284 4.81 -42.38 -6.42
N ARG A 285 5.84 -43.12 -6.83
CA ARG A 285 5.66 -44.54 -7.18
C ARG A 285 5.47 -45.27 -5.86
N THR A 286 4.20 -45.50 -5.53
CA THR A 286 3.79 -46.49 -4.54
C THR A 286 4.41 -47.85 -4.90
N GLN A 287 5.09 -48.47 -3.93
CA GLN A 287 5.05 -49.92 -3.74
C GLN A 287 4.45 -50.16 -2.36
#